data_AF-A0A7C3C9R8-F1
#
_entry.id   AF-A0A7C3C9R8-F1
#
_cell.length_a   1.000
_cell.length_b   1.000
_cell.length_c   1.000
_cell.angle_alpha   90.00
_cell.angle_beta   90.00
_cell.angle_gamma   90.00
#
_symmetry.space_group_name_H-M   'P 1'
#
loop_
_entity.id
_entity.type
_entity.pdbx_description
1 polymer ?
#
loop_
_entity_poly.entity_id
_entity_poly.type
_entity_poly.pdbx_seq_one_letter_code
_entity_poly.pdbx_strand_id
1 'polypeptide(L)'
;DARLTDSLGRTIDFSNIIIIMTSNVGASRVSGQAGFKTSKHDDSAIYTKAVENKFRPEFINRIDEVVIFKPLELEHILGIARLQIKELLSRDGFLRRTTILNIAPDALEWVARRGFNARMGGRALKRQIEKDLTILTANQLVSNYSKNPILFDIYLEKNHLVPQISKLEFVHPLEKNWFPPLPKPEKGKGFYLKLIRTLEAIERAIQRMENKDQGNNNWAIIDYSKNIHHYSFKEKIAETKERLTHLSLGFRDKKFNLEPSIPLRLKHNPLAGQSDKTLKENHKDRFFQQEAMTELSEIYHRTSIQYNSLETEFLNSFLDVSFLKLFSKDFLKKGIQKYTLRLESSVNDQGQKQIEYLCDLYDQLFDYLNIEREVDQKKQYIYIDGYSIDALLKGELGIHLFHLPYQNPIPIRVILENEKQRKKTPNNQIIRVYNENTLTDFRTNLTNAINITKEEFSLLVYAGGGR
;
A
#
# COMPACT_ATOMS: atom_id res chain seq x y z
N ASP A 1 -28.47 -9.33 -47.27
CA ASP A 1 -29.64 -9.00 -46.46
C ASP A 1 -29.47 -9.51 -45.04
N ALA A 2 -29.47 -8.59 -44.09
CA ALA A 2 -29.29 -8.86 -42.67
C ALA A 2 -30.63 -9.09 -41.97
N ARG A 3 -31.63 -9.70 -42.64
CA ARG A 3 -32.97 -9.86 -42.10
C ARG A 3 -33.36 -11.32 -42.02
N LEU A 4 -33.88 -11.73 -40.87
CA LEU A 4 -34.44 -13.08 -40.66
C LEU A 4 -35.88 -12.94 -40.17
N THR A 5 -36.83 -13.51 -40.91
CA THR A 5 -38.24 -13.53 -40.52
C THR A 5 -38.58 -14.87 -39.89
N ASP A 6 -39.16 -14.86 -38.69
CA ASP A 6 -39.60 -16.07 -37.99
C ASP A 6 -40.91 -16.62 -38.57
N SER A 7 -41.34 -17.79 -38.09
CA SER A 7 -42.59 -18.44 -38.51
C SER A 7 -43.86 -17.70 -38.09
N LEU A 8 -43.74 -16.65 -37.27
CA LEU A 8 -44.83 -15.78 -36.82
C LEU A 8 -44.85 -14.45 -37.59
N GLY A 9 -43.99 -14.28 -38.59
CA GLY A 9 -43.91 -13.09 -39.43
C GLY A 9 -43.11 -11.93 -38.82
N ARG A 10 -42.42 -12.14 -37.69
CA ARG A 10 -41.56 -11.13 -37.07
C ARG A 10 -40.22 -11.11 -37.76
N THR A 11 -39.77 -9.94 -38.20
CA THR A 11 -38.47 -9.78 -38.87
C THR A 11 -37.45 -9.19 -37.92
N ILE A 12 -36.33 -9.90 -37.73
CA ILE A 12 -35.17 -9.47 -36.96
C ILE A 12 -34.15 -8.87 -37.93
N ASP A 13 -33.61 -7.70 -37.58
CA ASP A 13 -32.54 -7.03 -38.32
C ASP A 13 -31.18 -7.24 -37.62
N PHE A 14 -30.21 -7.78 -38.35
CA PHE A 14 -28.84 -8.09 -37.94
C PHE A 14 -27.84 -7.01 -38.35
N SER A 15 -28.28 -5.88 -38.93
CA SER A 15 -27.37 -4.84 -39.46
C SER A 15 -26.43 -4.22 -38.42
N ASN A 16 -26.80 -4.26 -37.13
CA ASN A 16 -25.99 -3.77 -36.00
C ASN A 16 -25.45 -4.91 -35.10
N ILE A 17 -25.27 -6.11 -35.65
CA ILE A 17 -24.81 -7.29 -34.91
C ILE A 17 -23.47 -7.78 -35.49
N ILE A 18 -22.48 -7.99 -34.61
CA ILE A 18 -21.25 -8.68 -34.96
C ILE A 18 -21.48 -10.18 -34.79
N ILE A 19 -21.37 -10.95 -35.87
CA ILE A 19 -21.50 -12.40 -35.85
C ILE A 19 -20.11 -13.02 -35.76
N ILE A 20 -19.81 -13.67 -34.62
CA ILE A 20 -18.57 -14.40 -34.41
C ILE A 20 -18.85 -15.90 -34.52
N MET A 21 -18.20 -16.57 -35.47
CA MET A 21 -18.29 -18.01 -35.65
C MET A 21 -16.95 -18.66 -35.30
N THR A 22 -16.97 -19.74 -34.54
CA THR A 22 -15.75 -20.48 -34.16
C THR A 22 -15.84 -21.93 -34.62
N SER A 23 -14.72 -22.50 -35.07
CA SER A 23 -14.66 -23.87 -35.57
C SER A 23 -13.30 -24.47 -35.33
N ASN A 24 -13.25 -25.77 -35.00
CA ASN A 24 -12.00 -26.53 -34.82
C ASN A 24 -11.52 -27.21 -36.12
N VAL A 25 -12.05 -26.80 -37.28
CA VAL A 25 -11.68 -27.36 -38.59
C VAL A 25 -10.19 -27.17 -38.84
N GLY A 26 -9.50 -28.23 -39.27
CA GLY A 26 -8.05 -28.23 -39.53
C GLY A 26 -7.16 -28.50 -38.30
N ALA A 27 -7.68 -28.43 -37.08
CA ALA A 27 -6.87 -28.60 -35.85
C ALA A 27 -6.19 -29.98 -35.72
N SER A 28 -6.79 -31.05 -36.23
CA SER A 28 -6.21 -32.40 -36.21
C SER A 28 -5.07 -32.59 -37.22
N ARG A 29 -5.06 -31.83 -38.33
CA ARG A 29 -4.03 -31.94 -39.37
C ARG A 29 -2.73 -31.25 -38.97
N VAL A 30 -2.83 -30.13 -38.25
CA VAL A 30 -1.68 -29.37 -37.75
C VAL A 30 -1.04 -30.05 -36.52
N SER A 31 -1.85 -30.62 -35.61
CA SER A 31 -1.35 -31.27 -34.39
C SER A 31 -0.59 -32.60 -34.62
N GLY A 32 -0.74 -33.22 -35.79
CA GLY A 32 -0.01 -34.43 -36.19
C GLY A 32 1.42 -34.17 -36.66
N GLN A 33 1.74 -32.96 -37.14
CA GLN A 33 3.05 -32.61 -37.70
C GLN A 33 4.04 -32.02 -36.68
N ALA A 34 3.57 -31.58 -35.51
CA ALA A 34 4.38 -30.94 -34.46
C ALA A 34 5.48 -31.83 -33.82
N GLY A 35 5.57 -33.12 -34.19
CA GLY A 35 6.57 -34.07 -33.68
C GLY A 35 7.86 -34.18 -34.51
N PHE A 36 7.89 -33.64 -35.73
CA PHE A 36 9.09 -33.63 -36.59
C PHE A 36 9.57 -32.18 -36.75
N LYS A 37 10.84 -31.93 -36.39
CA LYS A 37 11.52 -30.65 -36.65
C LYS A 37 11.64 -30.43 -38.15
N THR A 38 10.64 -29.85 -38.79
CA THR A 38 10.73 -29.41 -40.18
C THR A 38 9.92 -28.15 -40.39
N SER A 39 10.66 -27.05 -40.63
CA SER A 39 10.27 -25.81 -41.32
C SER A 39 9.07 -25.03 -40.79
N LYS A 40 9.18 -23.70 -40.80
CA LYS A 40 8.05 -22.76 -40.70
C LYS A 40 7.10 -23.02 -41.88
N HIS A 41 6.29 -24.07 -41.80
CA HIS A 41 5.19 -24.27 -42.73
C HIS A 41 4.14 -23.22 -42.42
N ASP A 42 3.57 -22.66 -43.48
CA ASP A 42 2.51 -21.69 -43.39
C ASP A 42 1.23 -22.41 -42.93
N ASP A 43 1.08 -22.54 -41.61
CA ASP A 43 -0.10 -23.14 -40.96
C ASP A 43 -1.38 -22.52 -41.50
N SER A 44 -1.33 -21.26 -41.95
CA SER A 44 -2.48 -20.56 -42.52
C SER A 44 -3.03 -21.25 -43.77
N ALA A 45 -2.17 -21.71 -44.68
CA ALA A 45 -2.58 -22.41 -45.90
C ALA A 45 -3.28 -23.74 -45.58
N ILE A 46 -2.87 -24.42 -44.49
CA ILE A 46 -3.49 -25.68 -44.04
C ILE A 46 -4.89 -25.41 -43.47
N TYR A 47 -5.05 -24.37 -42.67
CA TYR A 47 -6.36 -23.98 -42.13
C TYR A 47 -7.31 -23.47 -43.21
N THR A 48 -6.86 -22.59 -44.11
CA THR A 48 -7.67 -22.07 -45.23
C THR A 48 -8.16 -23.21 -46.11
N LYS A 49 -7.28 -24.12 -46.51
CA LYS A 49 -7.67 -25.29 -47.31
C LYS A 49 -8.60 -26.24 -46.55
N ALA A 50 -8.47 -26.37 -45.23
CA ALA A 50 -9.39 -27.17 -44.44
C ALA A 50 -10.80 -26.55 -44.35
N VAL A 51 -10.89 -25.22 -44.25
CA VAL A 51 -12.14 -24.45 -44.26
C VAL A 51 -12.82 -24.55 -45.63
N GLU A 52 -12.09 -24.32 -46.72
CA GLU A 52 -12.58 -24.43 -48.11
C GLU A 52 -13.12 -25.81 -48.45
N ASN A 53 -12.48 -26.88 -47.93
CA ASN A 53 -12.96 -28.24 -48.13
C ASN A 53 -14.22 -28.57 -47.31
N LYS A 54 -14.45 -27.87 -46.20
CA LYS A 54 -15.53 -28.18 -45.26
C LYS A 54 -16.79 -27.35 -45.52
N PHE A 55 -16.63 -26.10 -45.94
CA PHE A 55 -17.74 -25.17 -46.16
C PHE A 55 -17.87 -24.83 -47.65
N ARG A 56 -19.11 -24.61 -48.09
CA ARG A 56 -19.38 -24.24 -49.49
C ARG A 56 -18.83 -22.83 -49.77
N PRO A 57 -18.32 -22.55 -50.99
CA PRO A 57 -17.81 -21.22 -51.35
C PRO A 57 -18.80 -20.08 -51.09
N GLU A 58 -20.09 -20.33 -51.30
CA GLU A 58 -21.16 -19.35 -51.02
C GLU A 58 -21.20 -18.88 -49.57
N PHE A 59 -20.86 -19.75 -48.62
CA PHE A 59 -20.82 -19.41 -47.20
C PHE A 59 -19.55 -18.65 -46.84
N ILE A 60 -18.40 -19.09 -47.37
CA ILE A 60 -17.10 -18.44 -47.11
C ILE A 60 -17.12 -17.01 -47.67
N ASN A 61 -17.71 -16.81 -48.85
CA ASN A 61 -17.86 -15.49 -49.48
C ASN A 61 -18.80 -14.54 -48.70
N ARG A 62 -19.45 -15.00 -47.62
CA ARG A 62 -20.28 -14.18 -46.71
C ARG A 62 -19.55 -13.84 -45.40
N ILE A 63 -18.32 -14.30 -45.23
CA ILE A 63 -17.48 -14.01 -44.07
C ILE A 63 -16.49 -12.92 -44.47
N ASP A 64 -16.47 -11.82 -43.73
CA ASP A 64 -15.59 -10.69 -44.02
C ASP A 64 -14.12 -11.07 -43.77
N GLU A 65 -13.82 -11.70 -42.63
CA GLU A 65 -12.46 -12.01 -42.19
C GLU A 65 -12.36 -13.39 -41.54
N VAL A 66 -11.31 -14.14 -41.88
CA VAL A 66 -10.98 -15.44 -41.27
C VAL A 66 -9.71 -15.30 -40.43
N VAL A 67 -9.85 -15.30 -39.12
CA VAL A 67 -8.73 -15.17 -38.17
C VAL A 67 -8.25 -16.55 -37.72
N ILE A 68 -6.97 -16.85 -37.94
CA ILE A 68 -6.33 -18.10 -37.50
C ILE A 68 -5.64 -17.88 -36.16
N PHE A 69 -6.04 -18.66 -35.15
CA PHE A 69 -5.41 -18.64 -33.83
C PHE A 69 -4.17 -19.54 -33.82
N LYS A 70 -3.01 -18.94 -33.58
CA LYS A 70 -1.75 -19.67 -33.42
C LYS A 70 -1.76 -20.51 -32.12
N PRO A 71 -1.05 -21.65 -32.09
CA PRO A 71 -0.90 -22.44 -30.87
C PRO A 71 -0.19 -21.62 -29.79
N LEU A 72 -0.53 -21.90 -28.52
CA LEU A 72 0.10 -21.25 -27.38
C LEU A 72 1.53 -21.76 -27.20
N GLU A 73 2.49 -20.85 -27.24
CA GLU A 73 3.88 -21.12 -26.84
C GLU A 73 4.09 -20.95 -25.33
N LEU A 74 5.17 -21.53 -24.82
CA LEU A 74 5.52 -21.53 -23.39
C LEU A 74 5.57 -20.12 -22.78
N GLU A 75 6.07 -19.15 -23.53
CA GLU A 75 6.14 -17.73 -23.13
C GLU A 75 4.75 -17.13 -22.85
N HIS A 76 3.71 -17.55 -23.57
CA HIS A 76 2.34 -17.10 -23.36
C HIS A 76 1.69 -17.71 -22.11
N ILE A 77 2.14 -18.89 -21.69
CA ILE A 77 1.50 -19.68 -20.63
C ILE A 77 1.61 -18.99 -19.29
N LEU A 78 2.76 -18.40 -18.97
CA LEU A 78 2.94 -17.67 -17.71
C LEU A 78 1.96 -16.50 -17.61
N GLY A 79 1.76 -15.76 -18.70
CA GLY A 79 0.75 -14.69 -18.76
C GLY A 79 -0.67 -15.20 -18.54
N ILE A 80 -1.04 -16.31 -19.20
CA ILE A 80 -2.37 -16.93 -19.02
C ILE A 80 -2.55 -17.48 -17.59
N ALA A 81 -1.51 -18.08 -17.01
CA ALA A 81 -1.53 -18.59 -15.64
C ALA A 81 -1.78 -17.46 -14.64
N ARG A 82 -1.12 -16.31 -14.80
CA ARG A 82 -1.37 -15.11 -13.99
C ARG A 82 -2.82 -14.63 -14.09
N LEU A 83 -3.40 -14.61 -15.29
CA LEU A 83 -4.81 -14.24 -15.49
C LEU A 83 -5.77 -15.21 -14.80
N GLN A 84 -5.50 -16.52 -14.87
CA GLN A 84 -6.33 -17.54 -14.23
C GLN A 84 -6.25 -17.48 -12.70
N ILE A 85 -5.07 -17.15 -12.14
CA ILE A 85 -4.92 -16.92 -10.69
C ILE A 85 -5.69 -15.69 -10.25
N LYS A 86 -5.66 -14.61 -11.05
CA LYS A 86 -6.47 -13.42 -10.77
C LYS A 86 -7.97 -13.74 -10.75
N GLU A 87 -8.45 -14.53 -11.71
CA GLU A 87 -9.84 -15.02 -11.74
C GLU A 87 -10.15 -15.88 -10.50
N LEU A 88 -9.26 -16.79 -10.12
CA LEU A 88 -9.41 -17.61 -8.92
C LEU A 88 -9.51 -16.76 -7.64
N LEU A 89 -8.71 -15.70 -7.56
CA LEU A 89 -8.71 -14.80 -6.41
C LEU A 89 -9.94 -13.89 -6.32
N SER A 90 -10.61 -13.65 -7.44
CA SER A 90 -11.89 -12.93 -7.46
C SER A 90 -13.07 -13.77 -6.94
N ARG A 91 -12.88 -15.04 -6.60
CA ARG A 91 -13.96 -15.88 -6.05
C ARG A 91 -14.31 -15.46 -4.61
N ASP A 92 -15.61 -15.43 -4.30
CA ASP A 92 -16.15 -14.99 -2.99
C ASP A 92 -15.48 -15.64 -1.77
N GLY A 93 -15.08 -16.91 -1.89
CA GLY A 93 -14.41 -17.63 -0.81
C GLY A 93 -13.08 -17.00 -0.38
N PHE A 94 -12.35 -16.37 -1.30
CA PHE A 94 -11.09 -15.67 -1.02
C PHE A 94 -11.33 -14.22 -0.60
N LEU A 95 -12.23 -13.53 -1.31
CA LEU A 95 -12.57 -12.13 -1.04
C LEU A 95 -13.17 -11.95 0.36
N ARG A 96 -14.18 -12.75 0.73
CA ARG A 96 -14.88 -12.63 2.03
C ARG A 96 -14.04 -13.05 3.23
N ARG A 97 -13.03 -13.91 3.02
CA ARG A 97 -12.15 -14.40 4.09
C ARG A 97 -10.84 -13.59 4.19
N THR A 98 -10.71 -12.50 3.42
CA THR A 98 -9.51 -11.66 3.38
C THR A 98 -8.22 -12.46 3.23
N THR A 99 -8.27 -13.43 2.33
CA THR A 99 -7.12 -14.29 2.05
C THR A 99 -6.30 -13.65 0.95
N ILE A 100 -5.13 -13.16 1.32
CA ILE A 100 -4.18 -12.57 0.40
C ILE A 100 -3.30 -13.72 -0.10
N LEU A 101 -3.66 -14.31 -1.25
CA LEU A 101 -2.86 -15.35 -1.89
C LEU A 101 -1.68 -14.72 -2.62
N ASN A 102 -0.49 -15.19 -2.29
CA ASN A 102 0.74 -14.89 -2.99
C ASN A 102 1.36 -16.19 -3.47
N ILE A 103 1.82 -16.23 -4.72
CA ILE A 103 2.44 -17.42 -5.30
C ILE A 103 3.83 -17.00 -5.76
N ALA A 104 4.85 -17.72 -5.29
CA ALA A 104 6.23 -17.48 -5.69
C ALA A 104 6.39 -17.66 -7.21
N PRO A 105 7.22 -16.85 -7.90
CA PRO A 105 7.32 -16.89 -9.36
C PRO A 105 7.74 -18.27 -9.89
N ASP A 106 8.63 -18.96 -9.19
CA ASP A 106 9.09 -20.32 -9.48
C ASP A 106 7.99 -21.37 -9.28
N ALA A 107 7.17 -21.24 -8.23
CA ALA A 107 6.00 -22.08 -7.99
C ALA A 107 4.97 -21.91 -9.11
N LEU A 108 4.70 -20.67 -9.53
CA LEU A 108 3.80 -20.38 -10.64
C LEU A 108 4.32 -20.97 -11.94
N GLU A 109 5.60 -20.78 -12.25
CA GLU A 109 6.23 -21.33 -13.43
C GLU A 109 6.17 -22.86 -13.44
N TRP A 110 6.41 -23.50 -12.30
CA TRP A 110 6.34 -24.95 -12.17
C TRP A 110 4.93 -25.49 -12.44
N VAL A 111 3.89 -24.87 -11.87
CA VAL A 111 2.48 -25.24 -12.16
C VAL A 111 2.15 -25.03 -13.63
N ALA A 112 2.58 -23.89 -14.19
CA ALA A 112 2.32 -23.54 -15.59
C ALA A 112 2.95 -24.54 -16.56
N ARG A 113 4.21 -24.94 -16.33
CA ARG A 113 4.92 -25.94 -17.14
C ARG A 113 4.27 -27.31 -17.07
N ARG A 114 3.84 -27.75 -15.88
CA ARG A 114 3.13 -29.03 -15.72
C ARG A 114 1.75 -29.03 -16.39
N GLY A 115 1.08 -27.89 -16.39
CA GLY A 115 -0.22 -27.71 -17.01
C GLY A 115 -0.18 -27.48 -18.53
N PHE A 116 1.01 -27.28 -19.10
CA PHE A 116 1.13 -27.03 -20.53
C PHE A 116 0.89 -28.28 -21.36
N ASN A 117 -0.01 -28.16 -22.32
CA ASN A 117 -0.16 -29.13 -23.39
C ASN A 117 -0.43 -28.39 -24.69
N ALA A 118 0.51 -28.44 -25.63
CA ALA A 118 0.43 -27.75 -26.93
C ALA A 118 -0.84 -28.12 -27.73
N ARG A 119 -1.38 -29.34 -27.56
CA ARG A 119 -2.60 -29.79 -28.24
C ARG A 119 -3.90 -29.34 -27.56
N MET A 120 -3.90 -29.26 -26.23
CA MET A 120 -5.09 -28.88 -25.45
C MET A 120 -5.14 -27.39 -25.10
N GLY A 121 -4.07 -26.64 -25.39
CA GLY A 121 -3.95 -25.21 -25.14
C GLY A 121 -4.17 -24.84 -23.66
N GLY A 122 -4.70 -23.64 -23.42
CA GLY A 122 -4.90 -23.09 -22.08
C GLY A 122 -5.93 -23.82 -21.20
N ARG A 123 -6.69 -24.77 -21.76
CA ARG A 123 -7.65 -25.60 -20.98
C ARG A 123 -6.93 -26.58 -20.05
N ALA A 124 -5.82 -27.16 -20.51
CA ALA A 124 -4.98 -28.04 -19.70
C ALA A 124 -4.41 -27.27 -18.50
N LEU A 125 -3.92 -26.06 -18.77
CA LEU A 125 -3.40 -25.14 -17.78
C LEU A 125 -4.45 -24.80 -16.72
N LYS A 126 -5.67 -24.42 -17.15
CA LYS A 126 -6.77 -24.10 -16.23
C LYS A 126 -7.03 -25.25 -15.25
N ARG A 127 -7.15 -26.47 -15.77
CA ARG A 127 -7.38 -27.66 -14.95
C ARG A 127 -6.21 -27.93 -13.99
N GLN A 128 -4.98 -27.73 -14.43
CA GLN A 128 -3.80 -27.96 -13.58
C GLN A 128 -3.72 -26.92 -12.46
N ILE A 129 -3.92 -25.64 -12.76
CA ILE A 129 -4.04 -24.58 -11.75
C ILE A 129 -5.18 -24.87 -10.79
N GLU A 130 -6.33 -25.28 -11.31
CA GLU A 130 -7.48 -25.63 -10.46
C GLU A 130 -7.15 -26.77 -9.51
N LYS A 131 -6.50 -27.83 -10.00
CA LYS A 131 -6.13 -29.01 -9.22
C LYS A 131 -5.03 -28.72 -8.19
N ASP A 132 -3.95 -28.05 -8.59
CA ASP A 132 -2.79 -27.89 -7.73
C ASP A 132 -2.94 -26.72 -6.76
N LEU A 133 -3.54 -25.60 -7.19
CA LEU A 133 -3.63 -24.38 -6.39
C LEU A 133 -4.99 -24.24 -5.70
N THR A 134 -6.12 -24.45 -6.39
CA THR A 134 -7.45 -24.32 -5.74
C THR A 134 -7.63 -25.36 -4.64
N ILE A 135 -7.27 -26.63 -4.90
CA ILE A 135 -7.49 -27.69 -3.91
C ILE A 135 -6.58 -27.46 -2.69
N LEU A 136 -5.31 -27.12 -2.91
CA LEU A 136 -4.37 -26.81 -1.84
C LEU A 136 -4.88 -25.65 -0.97
N THR A 137 -5.27 -24.53 -1.60
CA THR A 137 -5.77 -23.35 -0.90
C THR A 137 -7.10 -23.64 -0.18
N ALA A 138 -8.05 -24.32 -0.82
CA ALA A 138 -9.33 -24.67 -0.22
C ALA A 138 -9.18 -25.53 1.03
N ASN A 139 -8.35 -26.59 0.96
CA ASN A 139 -8.08 -27.46 2.11
C ASN A 139 -7.49 -26.67 3.27
N GLN A 140 -6.50 -25.82 2.99
CA GLN A 140 -5.86 -25.01 4.02
C GLN A 140 -6.80 -23.96 4.62
N LEU A 141 -7.68 -23.36 3.81
CA LEU A 141 -8.70 -22.40 4.28
C LEU A 141 -9.78 -23.05 5.15
N VAL A 142 -10.07 -24.32 4.94
CA VAL A 142 -10.97 -25.10 5.81
C VAL A 142 -10.29 -25.44 7.12
N SER A 143 -9.03 -25.89 7.08
CA SER A 143 -8.27 -26.26 8.27
C SER A 143 -7.88 -25.07 9.15
N ASN A 144 -7.59 -23.92 8.55
CA ASN A 144 -7.11 -22.73 9.24
C ASN A 144 -8.15 -21.60 9.23
N TYR A 145 -9.31 -21.84 9.84
CA TYR A 145 -10.31 -20.80 10.01
C TYR A 145 -9.75 -19.66 10.87
N SER A 146 -9.63 -18.46 10.28
CA SER A 146 -9.23 -17.25 10.99
C SER A 146 -10.23 -16.14 10.73
N LYS A 147 -10.56 -15.40 11.79
CA LYS A 147 -11.28 -14.12 11.71
C LYS A 147 -10.37 -12.98 11.22
N ASN A 148 -9.05 -13.17 11.35
CA ASN A 148 -8.06 -12.20 10.92
C ASN A 148 -7.64 -12.44 9.46
N PRO A 149 -7.19 -11.39 8.75
CA PRO A 149 -6.62 -11.54 7.42
C PRO A 149 -5.41 -12.46 7.47
N ILE A 150 -5.25 -13.24 6.41
CA ILE A 150 -4.12 -14.16 6.27
C ILE A 150 -3.39 -13.84 4.98
N LEU A 151 -2.06 -13.80 5.08
CA LEU A 151 -1.18 -13.90 3.93
C LEU A 151 -0.94 -15.40 3.69
N PHE A 152 -1.35 -15.87 2.52
CA PHE A 152 -1.21 -17.24 2.10
C PHE A 152 -0.15 -17.30 1.01
N ASP A 153 1.09 -17.60 1.40
CA ASP A 153 2.20 -17.74 0.48
C ASP A 153 2.29 -19.19 -0.02
N ILE A 154 2.53 -19.38 -1.31
CA ILE A 154 2.83 -20.68 -1.91
C ILE A 154 4.24 -20.64 -2.48
N TYR A 155 5.11 -21.46 -1.91
CA TYR A 155 6.49 -21.64 -2.35
C TYR A 155 6.68 -22.98 -3.06
N LEU A 156 7.75 -23.09 -3.83
CA LEU A 156 8.19 -24.35 -4.42
C LEU A 156 9.39 -24.89 -3.64
N GLU A 157 9.22 -26.05 -2.99
CA GLU A 157 10.33 -26.77 -2.36
C GLU A 157 10.42 -28.18 -2.92
N LYS A 158 11.59 -28.57 -3.43
CA LYS A 158 11.86 -29.93 -3.94
C LYS A 158 10.77 -30.45 -4.90
N ASN A 159 10.30 -29.60 -5.82
CA ASN A 159 9.20 -29.90 -6.76
C ASN A 159 7.82 -30.16 -6.11
N HIS A 160 7.59 -29.63 -4.92
CA HIS A 160 6.28 -29.66 -4.26
C HIS A 160 5.86 -28.24 -3.85
N LEU A 161 4.57 -27.95 -3.99
CA LEU A 161 4.01 -26.69 -3.52
C LEU A 161 3.84 -26.74 -2.01
N VAL A 162 4.48 -25.80 -1.31
CA VAL A 162 4.43 -25.68 0.15
C VAL A 162 3.65 -24.43 0.51
N PRO A 163 2.47 -24.55 1.16
CA PRO A 163 1.74 -23.41 1.66
C PRO A 163 2.33 -22.92 2.98
N GLN A 164 2.50 -21.60 3.11
CA GLN A 164 2.84 -20.93 4.35
C GLN A 164 1.77 -19.88 4.66
N ILE A 165 1.17 -19.96 5.84
CA ILE A 165 0.09 -19.06 6.27
C ILE A 165 0.61 -18.16 7.37
N SER A 166 0.57 -16.86 7.12
CA SER A 166 0.90 -15.83 8.11
C SER A 166 -0.36 -15.07 8.48
N LYS A 167 -0.75 -15.12 9.77
CA LYS A 167 -1.85 -14.30 10.28
C LYS A 167 -1.40 -12.84 10.35
N LEU A 168 -2.26 -11.95 9.88
CA LEU A 168 -2.07 -10.50 9.96
C LEU A 168 -3.00 -9.96 11.05
N GLU A 169 -2.44 -9.23 12.01
CA GLU A 169 -3.20 -8.72 13.16
C GLU A 169 -3.26 -7.20 13.12
N PHE A 170 -4.41 -6.60 13.43
CA PHE A 170 -4.43 -5.15 13.61
C PHE A 170 -3.65 -4.74 14.85
N VAL A 171 -2.87 -3.66 14.71
CA VAL A 171 -2.23 -3.02 15.84
C VAL A 171 -3.28 -2.59 16.88
N HIS A 172 -2.91 -2.65 18.16
CA HIS A 172 -3.79 -2.21 19.22
C HIS A 172 -3.95 -0.69 19.21
N PRO A 173 -5.19 -0.16 19.35
CA PRO A 173 -5.42 1.27 19.50
C PRO A 173 -4.68 1.84 20.70
N LEU A 174 -4.25 3.08 20.56
CA LEU A 174 -3.57 3.84 21.60
C LEU A 174 -4.57 4.23 22.69
N GLU A 175 -4.09 4.35 23.93
CA GLU A 175 -4.93 4.80 25.05
C GLU A 175 -5.53 6.18 24.78
N LYS A 176 -6.76 6.45 25.26
CA LYS A 176 -7.49 7.72 24.98
C LYS A 176 -6.71 9.00 25.30
N ASN A 177 -5.75 8.97 26.21
CA ASN A 177 -4.95 10.13 26.65
C ASN A 177 -3.62 10.26 25.92
N TRP A 178 -3.45 9.56 24.80
CA TRP A 178 -2.21 9.59 24.06
C TRP A 178 -1.86 10.97 23.48
N PHE A 179 -2.88 11.75 23.17
CA PHE A 179 -2.76 13.09 22.65
C PHE A 179 -3.19 14.10 23.73
N PRO A 180 -2.37 15.12 24.06
CA PRO A 180 -2.76 16.09 25.06
C PRO A 180 -3.97 16.92 24.58
N PRO A 181 -4.89 17.31 25.47
CA PRO A 181 -6.04 18.12 25.08
C PRO A 181 -5.57 19.48 24.56
N LEU A 182 -6.13 19.91 23.42
CA LEU A 182 -5.85 21.22 22.85
C LEU A 182 -6.41 22.33 23.76
N PRO A 183 -5.72 23.48 23.85
CA PRO A 183 -6.17 24.58 24.70
C PRO A 183 -7.42 25.23 24.11
N LYS A 184 -8.30 25.74 24.99
CA LYS A 184 -9.32 26.72 24.59
C LYS A 184 -8.63 28.00 24.07
N PRO A 185 -9.27 28.79 23.18
CA PRO A 185 -8.71 30.02 22.63
C PRO A 185 -8.12 30.96 23.70
N GLU A 186 -8.85 31.13 24.81
CA GLU A 186 -8.47 31.97 25.96
C GLU A 186 -7.14 31.56 26.61
N LYS A 187 -6.77 30.28 26.51
CA LYS A 187 -5.55 29.71 27.11
C LYS A 187 -4.42 29.55 26.09
N GLY A 188 -4.60 29.99 24.84
CA GLY A 188 -3.61 29.86 23.76
C GLY A 188 -2.25 30.46 24.11
N LYS A 189 -2.23 31.64 24.76
CA LYS A 189 -0.99 32.27 25.20
C LYS A 189 -0.17 31.38 26.15
N GLY A 190 -0.81 30.81 27.17
CA GLY A 190 -0.15 29.96 28.15
C GLY A 190 0.37 28.66 27.52
N PHE A 191 -0.35 28.15 26.53
CA PHE A 191 0.07 27.00 25.73
C PHE A 191 1.35 27.31 24.93
N TYR A 192 1.39 28.41 24.16
CA TYR A 192 2.59 28.79 23.41
C TYR A 192 3.79 29.07 24.32
N LEU A 193 3.59 29.72 25.47
CA LEU A 193 4.66 29.93 26.44
C LEU A 193 5.25 28.63 26.98
N LYS A 194 4.42 27.59 27.15
CA LYS A 194 4.90 26.25 27.56
C LYS A 194 5.75 25.59 26.46
N LEU A 195 5.36 25.75 25.20
CA LEU A 195 6.12 25.26 24.06
C LEU A 195 7.46 25.99 23.91
N ILE A 196 7.46 27.32 24.01
CA ILE A 196 8.68 28.16 23.99
C ILE A 196 9.65 27.74 25.11
N ARG A 197 9.16 27.55 26.35
CA ARG A 197 9.99 27.06 27.46
C ARG A 197 10.63 25.69 27.18
N THR A 198 9.96 24.84 26.41
CA THR A 198 10.50 23.54 26.00
C THR A 198 11.66 23.74 25.01
N LEU A 199 11.51 24.64 24.04
CA LEU A 199 12.59 25.01 23.11
C LEU A 199 13.78 25.65 23.83
N GLU A 200 13.54 26.58 24.77
CA GLU A 200 14.60 27.19 25.59
C GLU A 200 15.35 26.17 26.46
N ALA A 201 14.67 25.10 26.91
CA ALA A 201 15.32 24.01 27.62
C ALA A 201 16.25 23.20 26.70
N ILE A 202 15.82 22.96 25.46
CA ILE A 202 16.64 22.30 24.43
C ILE A 202 17.85 23.17 24.07
N GLU A 203 17.66 24.46 23.79
CA GLU A 203 18.75 25.40 23.49
C GLU A 203 19.81 25.44 24.60
N ARG A 204 19.37 25.53 25.88
CA ARG A 204 20.29 25.50 27.02
C ARG A 204 21.04 24.17 27.14
N ALA A 205 20.41 23.05 26.79
CA ALA A 205 21.08 21.75 26.76
C ALA A 205 22.14 21.69 25.65
N ILE A 206 21.85 22.22 24.46
CA ILE A 206 22.79 22.32 23.34
C ILE A 206 23.99 23.20 23.71
N GLN A 207 23.76 24.39 24.27
CA GLN A 207 24.85 25.28 24.71
C GLN A 207 25.76 24.64 25.76
N ARG A 208 25.19 23.88 26.71
CA ARG A 208 25.98 23.14 27.70
C ARG A 208 26.84 22.04 27.07
N MET A 209 26.34 21.38 26.03
CA MET A 209 27.11 20.39 25.27
C MET A 209 28.27 21.06 24.53
N GLU A 210 27.99 22.14 23.79
CA GLU A 210 29.00 22.88 23.02
C GLU A 210 30.11 23.45 23.93
N ASN A 211 29.76 24.01 25.08
CA ASN A 211 30.74 24.53 26.05
C ASN A 211 31.63 23.44 26.65
N LYS A 212 31.11 22.21 26.84
CA LYS A 212 31.91 21.07 27.30
C LYS A 212 32.90 20.60 26.24
N ASP A 213 32.52 20.65 24.97
CA ASP A 213 33.40 20.25 23.86
C ASP A 213 34.54 21.23 23.63
N GLN A 214 34.29 22.54 23.78
CA GLN A 214 35.33 23.57 23.66
C GLN A 214 36.42 23.46 24.74
N GLY A 215 36.10 22.87 25.89
CA GLY A 215 37.06 22.64 26.97
C GLY A 215 38.01 21.45 26.76
N ASN A 216 37.79 20.61 25.74
CA ASN A 216 38.41 19.28 25.69
C ASN A 216 39.16 18.91 24.40
N ASN A 217 39.29 19.77 23.38
CA ASN A 217 40.22 19.51 22.27
C ASN A 217 40.63 20.75 21.44
N ASN A 218 41.95 20.95 21.34
CA ASN A 218 42.62 21.66 20.24
C ASN A 218 42.42 20.83 18.94
N TRP A 219 41.90 21.47 17.89
CA TRP A 219 41.75 20.95 16.52
C TRP A 219 40.79 19.75 16.36
N ALA A 220 39.48 20.00 16.34
CA ALA A 220 38.49 19.02 15.90
C ALA A 220 38.46 18.91 14.37
N ILE A 221 38.72 17.70 13.87
CA ILE A 221 38.57 17.29 12.47
C ILE A 221 37.15 17.64 11.98
N ILE A 222 37.08 18.38 10.87
CA ILE A 222 35.84 18.89 10.26
C ILE A 222 35.13 17.73 9.56
N ASP A 223 34.17 17.11 10.23
CA ASP A 223 33.19 16.25 9.60
C ASP A 223 32.07 17.14 9.03
N TYR A 224 32.21 17.53 7.76
CA TYR A 224 31.30 18.46 7.07
C TYR A 224 29.84 17.99 7.12
N SER A 225 29.59 16.67 7.09
CA SER A 225 28.24 16.10 7.20
C SER A 225 27.60 16.39 8.56
N LYS A 226 28.34 16.18 9.66
CA LYS A 226 27.88 16.50 11.02
C LYS A 226 27.58 17.98 11.19
N ASN A 227 28.35 18.85 10.54
CA ASN A 227 28.14 20.30 10.61
C ASN A 227 26.81 20.71 9.97
N ILE A 228 26.45 20.17 8.80
CA ILE A 228 25.19 20.53 8.12
C ILE A 228 23.97 20.17 8.98
N HIS A 229 23.90 18.92 9.44
CA HIS A 229 22.85 18.45 10.36
C HIS A 229 22.78 19.28 11.65
N HIS A 230 23.95 19.68 12.17
CA HIS A 230 24.04 20.49 13.39
C HIS A 230 23.45 21.89 13.21
N TYR A 231 23.83 22.59 12.15
CA TYR A 231 23.35 23.94 11.86
C TYR A 231 21.87 23.95 11.48
N SER A 232 21.44 23.03 10.61
CA SER A 232 20.03 22.88 10.19
C SER A 232 19.10 22.69 11.40
N PHE A 233 19.49 21.84 12.35
CA PHE A 233 18.69 21.61 13.54
C PHE A 233 18.59 22.85 14.46
N LYS A 234 19.71 23.58 14.66
CA LYS A 234 19.71 24.81 15.46
C LYS A 234 18.89 25.92 14.81
N GLU A 235 19.00 26.07 13.49
CA GLU A 235 18.19 27.01 12.71
C GLU A 235 16.71 26.72 12.86
N LYS A 236 16.30 25.44 12.76
CA LYS A 236 14.89 25.04 12.93
C LYS A 236 14.35 25.35 14.32
N ILE A 237 15.15 25.18 15.37
CA ILE A 237 14.76 25.55 16.74
C ILE A 237 14.53 27.07 16.84
N ALA A 238 15.44 27.87 16.28
CA ALA A 238 15.35 29.33 16.32
C ALA A 238 14.12 29.83 15.54
N GLU A 239 13.92 29.36 14.32
CA GLU A 239 12.76 29.68 13.47
C GLU A 239 11.44 29.33 14.19
N THR A 240 11.35 28.11 14.73
CA THR A 240 10.15 27.66 15.45
C THR A 240 9.89 28.53 16.68
N LYS A 241 10.93 28.87 17.45
CA LYS A 241 10.81 29.72 18.64
C LYS A 241 10.36 31.13 18.29
N GLU A 242 10.90 31.72 17.23
CA GLU A 242 10.48 33.03 16.73
C GLU A 242 9.00 33.02 16.32
N ARG A 243 8.60 32.04 15.51
CA ARG A 243 7.20 31.82 15.10
C ARG A 243 6.25 31.72 16.29
N LEU A 244 6.56 30.88 17.27
CA LEU A 244 5.74 30.71 18.48
C LEU A 244 5.70 31.97 19.34
N THR A 245 6.78 32.76 19.35
CA THR A 245 6.83 34.05 20.08
C THR A 245 5.89 35.06 19.44
N HIS A 246 5.92 35.20 18.11
CA HIS A 246 4.98 36.02 17.36
C HIS A 246 3.52 35.59 17.60
N LEU A 247 3.24 34.29 17.53
CA LEU A 247 1.91 33.74 17.85
C LEU A 247 1.50 34.06 19.29
N SER A 248 2.39 33.87 20.28
CA SER A 248 2.10 34.16 21.69
C SER A 248 1.78 35.64 21.96
N LEU A 249 2.49 36.55 21.29
CA LEU A 249 2.25 37.99 21.37
C LEU A 249 0.87 38.35 20.80
N GLY A 250 0.46 37.69 19.73
CA GLY A 250 -0.84 37.88 19.10
C GLY A 250 -2.04 37.73 20.04
N PHE A 251 -1.99 36.77 20.97
CA PHE A 251 -3.06 36.55 21.95
C PHE A 251 -3.16 37.65 23.03
N ARG A 252 -2.28 38.66 23.04
CA ARG A 252 -2.43 39.84 23.92
C ARG A 252 -3.46 40.84 23.38
N ASP A 253 -3.60 40.94 22.07
CA ASP A 253 -4.51 41.90 21.46
C ASP A 253 -5.88 41.24 21.26
N LYS A 254 -6.94 41.84 21.82
CA LYS A 254 -8.34 41.38 21.65
C LYS A 254 -8.85 41.42 20.19
N LYS A 255 -7.98 41.72 19.22
CA LYS A 255 -8.24 41.87 17.78
C LYS A 255 -7.35 40.95 16.93
N PHE A 256 -7.02 39.78 17.44
CA PHE A 256 -6.15 38.86 16.71
C PHE A 256 -6.94 38.06 15.66
N ASN A 257 -6.70 38.34 14.39
CA ASN A 257 -7.04 37.45 13.28
C ASN A 257 -5.81 36.58 13.01
N LEU A 258 -5.80 35.33 13.47
CA LEU A 258 -4.87 34.37 12.89
C LEU A 258 -5.18 34.26 11.39
N GLU A 259 -4.14 34.21 10.56
CA GLU A 259 -4.33 33.68 9.21
C GLU A 259 -4.95 32.29 9.35
N PRO A 260 -6.03 31.99 8.61
CA PRO A 260 -6.73 30.74 8.81
C PRO A 260 -5.82 29.60 8.34
N SER A 261 -5.24 28.86 9.29
CA SER A 261 -4.65 27.57 8.98
C SER A 261 -5.75 26.66 8.44
N ILE A 262 -5.42 25.89 7.40
CA ILE A 262 -6.38 25.01 6.75
C ILE A 262 -6.77 23.92 7.74
N PRO A 263 -8.07 23.77 8.09
CA PRO A 263 -8.53 22.73 9.02
C PRO A 263 -8.06 21.33 8.61
N LEU A 264 -7.42 20.60 9.53
CA LEU A 264 -7.01 19.22 9.27
C LEU A 264 -8.25 18.34 9.06
N ARG A 265 -8.28 17.57 7.98
CA ARG A 265 -9.43 16.75 7.57
C ARG A 265 -9.49 15.40 8.29
N LEU A 266 -8.77 15.27 9.41
CA LEU A 266 -8.76 14.09 10.26
C LEU A 266 -10.08 13.98 11.04
N LYS A 267 -10.72 12.81 10.97
CA LYS A 267 -12.01 12.53 11.62
C LYS A 267 -11.91 11.25 12.42
N HIS A 268 -12.57 11.19 13.58
CA HIS A 268 -12.67 9.94 14.35
C HIS A 268 -13.52 8.91 13.63
N ASN A 269 -13.05 7.66 13.58
CA ASN A 269 -13.84 6.55 13.10
C ASN A 269 -14.79 6.04 14.20
N PRO A 270 -16.13 6.22 14.06
CA PRO A 270 -17.08 5.76 15.06
C PRO A 270 -17.12 4.23 15.18
N LEU A 271 -16.72 3.50 14.13
CA LEU A 271 -16.70 2.03 14.12
C LEU A 271 -15.54 1.44 14.93
N ALA A 272 -14.54 2.24 15.30
CA ALA A 272 -13.37 1.75 16.04
C ALA A 272 -13.49 1.93 17.57
N GLY A 273 -14.58 2.53 18.07
CA GLY A 273 -14.70 3.01 19.44
C GLY A 273 -15.88 2.49 20.28
N GLN A 274 -16.83 1.71 19.74
CA GLN A 274 -17.91 1.15 20.55
C GLN A 274 -17.40 -0.04 21.38
N SER A 275 -17.03 0.26 22.62
CA SER A 275 -16.55 -0.67 23.63
C SER A 275 -17.68 -1.49 24.28
N ASP A 276 -18.62 -1.99 23.49
CA ASP A 276 -19.54 -3.02 24.00
C ASP A 276 -18.86 -4.38 23.89
N LYS A 277 -18.74 -5.07 25.03
CA LYS A 277 -18.10 -6.39 25.15
C LYS A 277 -18.73 -7.45 24.22
N THR A 278 -19.94 -7.22 23.73
CA THR A 278 -20.67 -8.07 22.77
C THR A 278 -20.40 -7.74 21.30
N LEU A 279 -19.89 -6.53 20.99
CA LEU A 279 -19.63 -6.06 19.62
C LEU A 279 -18.16 -6.14 19.21
N LYS A 280 -17.22 -6.29 20.17
CA LYS A 280 -15.77 -6.44 19.92
C LYS A 280 -15.40 -7.50 18.88
N GLU A 281 -16.22 -8.54 18.74
CA GLU A 281 -15.96 -9.63 17.80
C GLU A 281 -16.40 -9.35 16.36
N ASN A 282 -17.35 -8.43 16.13
CA ASN A 282 -17.89 -8.15 14.78
C ASN A 282 -17.21 -6.98 14.06
N HIS A 283 -16.49 -6.11 14.78
CA HIS A 283 -15.89 -4.92 14.17
C HIS A 283 -14.71 -5.26 13.24
N LYS A 284 -13.80 -6.17 13.65
CA LYS A 284 -12.64 -6.56 12.82
C LYS A 284 -13.07 -7.29 11.55
N ASP A 285 -14.08 -8.13 11.64
CA ASP A 285 -14.64 -8.88 10.50
C ASP A 285 -15.29 -7.95 9.46
N ARG A 286 -15.84 -6.81 9.90
CA ARG A 286 -16.40 -5.78 9.00
C ARG A 286 -15.32 -5.08 8.18
N PHE A 287 -14.14 -4.76 8.74
CA PHE A 287 -13.12 -3.99 8.01
C PHE A 287 -12.60 -4.66 6.73
N PHE A 288 -12.98 -5.90 6.48
CA PHE A 288 -12.60 -6.64 5.29
C PHE A 288 -13.74 -6.92 4.31
N GLN A 289 -14.97 -6.63 4.71
CA GLN A 289 -16.09 -6.61 3.80
C GLN A 289 -16.02 -5.29 3.02
N GLN A 290 -16.01 -5.38 1.70
CA GLN A 290 -16.04 -4.22 0.81
C GLN A 290 -17.20 -3.27 1.18
N GLU A 291 -18.32 -3.82 1.69
CA GLU A 291 -19.46 -3.06 2.19
C GLU A 291 -19.10 -2.15 3.38
N ALA A 292 -18.31 -2.62 4.35
CA ALA A 292 -17.93 -1.78 5.49
C ALA A 292 -16.86 -0.74 5.13
N MET A 293 -15.99 -1.05 4.16
CA MET A 293 -15.04 -0.06 3.61
C MET A 293 -15.77 1.08 2.89
N THR A 294 -16.83 0.72 2.16
CA THR A 294 -17.73 1.68 1.53
C THR A 294 -18.47 2.50 2.59
N GLU A 295 -19.00 1.85 3.63
CA GLU A 295 -19.65 2.52 4.78
C GLU A 295 -18.70 3.52 5.46
N LEU A 296 -17.44 3.16 5.69
CA LEU A 296 -16.42 4.07 6.25
C LEU A 296 -16.17 5.28 5.36
N SER A 297 -16.08 5.07 4.05
CA SER A 297 -15.92 6.17 3.10
C SER A 297 -17.12 7.13 3.17
N GLU A 298 -18.34 6.59 3.21
CA GLU A 298 -19.56 7.40 3.35
C GLU A 298 -19.61 8.16 4.67
N ILE A 299 -19.30 7.49 5.79
CA ILE A 299 -19.22 8.11 7.12
C ILE A 299 -18.21 9.24 7.11
N TYR A 300 -17.03 9.04 6.51
CA TYR A 300 -16.01 10.07 6.43
C TYR A 300 -16.53 11.31 5.67
N HIS A 301 -17.23 11.12 4.55
CA HIS A 301 -17.78 12.25 3.78
C HIS A 301 -18.90 13.00 4.53
N ARG A 302 -19.69 12.31 5.36
CA ARG A 302 -20.80 12.92 6.13
C ARG A 302 -20.36 13.54 7.45
N THR A 303 -19.26 13.07 8.04
CA THR A 303 -18.80 13.53 9.36
C THR A 303 -18.18 14.92 9.26
N SER A 304 -18.47 15.81 10.23
CA SER A 304 -17.85 17.15 10.28
C SER A 304 -16.34 17.07 10.56
N ILE A 305 -15.60 18.08 10.11
CA ILE A 305 -14.18 18.21 10.41
C ILE A 305 -14.01 18.39 11.93
N GLN A 306 -13.05 17.67 12.52
CA GLN A 306 -12.84 17.66 13.97
C GLN A 306 -12.13 18.91 14.47
N TYR A 307 -11.12 19.38 13.72
CA TYR A 307 -10.26 20.47 14.12
C TYR A 307 -10.63 21.72 13.34
N ASN A 308 -11.01 22.79 14.03
CA ASN A 308 -11.13 24.09 13.38
C ASN A 308 -9.72 24.66 13.06
N SER A 309 -9.68 25.82 12.39
CA SER A 309 -8.42 26.48 12.03
C SER A 309 -7.54 26.77 13.26
N LEU A 310 -8.11 27.31 14.33
CA LEU A 310 -7.33 27.62 15.53
C LEU A 310 -6.75 26.35 16.21
N GLU A 311 -7.56 25.30 16.29
CA GLU A 311 -7.14 24.00 16.83
C GLU A 311 -6.06 23.36 15.98
N THR A 312 -6.14 23.51 14.66
CA THR A 312 -5.11 23.08 13.72
C THR A 312 -3.79 23.81 13.97
N GLU A 313 -3.84 25.12 14.22
CA GLU A 313 -2.62 25.89 14.52
C GLU A 313 -1.96 25.44 15.84
N PHE A 314 -2.76 25.22 16.89
CA PHE A 314 -2.25 24.68 18.15
C PHE A 314 -1.63 23.30 17.95
N LEU A 315 -2.27 22.46 17.13
CA LEU A 315 -1.83 21.10 16.85
C LEU A 315 -0.50 21.09 16.09
N ASN A 316 -0.38 21.84 15.00
CA ASN A 316 0.85 21.94 14.22
C ASN A 316 2.01 22.46 15.09
N SER A 317 1.77 23.53 15.85
CA SER A 317 2.76 24.09 16.78
C SER A 317 3.19 23.10 17.87
N PHE A 318 2.27 22.26 18.36
CA PHE A 318 2.62 21.20 19.30
C PHE A 318 3.48 20.11 18.66
N LEU A 319 3.14 19.69 17.45
CA LEU A 319 3.87 18.66 16.71
C LEU A 319 5.30 19.12 16.40
N ASP A 320 5.48 20.33 15.88
CA ASP A 320 6.80 20.90 15.57
C ASP A 320 7.75 20.81 16.78
N VAL A 321 7.29 21.30 17.94
CA VAL A 321 8.08 21.27 19.19
C VAL A 321 8.29 19.85 19.70
N SER A 322 7.32 18.96 19.51
CA SER A 322 7.43 17.57 19.95
C SER A 322 8.45 16.80 19.11
N PHE A 323 8.50 17.01 17.79
CA PHE A 323 9.52 16.44 16.92
C PHE A 323 10.92 17.01 17.24
N LEU A 324 11.05 18.33 17.40
CA LEU A 324 12.32 18.93 17.82
C LEU A 324 12.80 18.37 19.17
N LYS A 325 11.88 18.16 20.12
CA LYS A 325 12.19 17.52 21.39
C LYS A 325 12.63 16.06 21.21
N LEU A 326 12.00 15.30 20.32
CA LEU A 326 12.41 13.94 19.99
C LEU A 326 13.85 13.92 19.46
N PHE A 327 14.11 14.70 18.41
CA PHE A 327 15.42 14.78 17.74
C PHE A 327 16.53 15.30 18.69
N SER A 328 16.18 16.18 19.63
CA SER A 328 17.15 16.70 20.61
C SER A 328 17.80 15.59 21.46
N LYS A 329 17.12 14.45 21.68
CA LYS A 329 17.64 13.35 22.50
C LYS A 329 18.91 12.73 21.91
N ASP A 330 18.95 12.52 20.60
CA ASP A 330 20.12 11.95 19.92
C ASP A 330 21.10 13.02 19.45
N PHE A 331 20.60 14.23 19.15
CA PHE A 331 21.45 15.39 18.91
C PHE A 331 22.43 15.61 20.08
N LEU A 332 21.93 15.60 21.32
CA LEU A 332 22.75 15.77 22.53
C LEU A 332 23.75 14.62 22.76
N LYS A 333 23.54 13.47 22.12
CA LYS A 333 24.46 12.32 22.14
C LYS A 333 25.40 12.29 20.94
N LYS A 334 25.31 13.27 20.02
CA LYS A 334 26.01 13.29 18.72
C LYS A 334 25.80 12.02 17.89
N GLY A 335 24.65 11.38 18.05
CA GLY A 335 24.31 10.12 17.41
C GLY A 335 23.49 10.34 16.15
N ILE A 336 24.15 10.70 15.05
CA ILE A 336 23.51 10.68 13.73
C ILE A 336 23.22 9.23 13.36
N GLN A 337 21.99 8.98 12.91
CA GLN A 337 21.50 7.67 12.56
C GLN A 337 21.28 7.58 11.04
N LYS A 338 21.90 6.57 10.43
CA LYS A 338 21.68 6.22 9.02
C LYS A 338 20.78 5.01 8.93
N TYR A 339 19.68 5.18 8.21
CA TYR A 339 18.67 4.13 8.02
C TYR A 339 18.23 4.05 6.56
N THR A 340 17.81 2.87 6.14
CA THR A 340 17.13 2.64 4.87
C THR A 340 15.70 2.23 5.15
N LEU A 341 14.76 3.05 4.69
CA LEU A 341 13.34 2.72 4.68
C LEU A 341 13.03 1.96 3.38
N ARG A 342 12.67 0.69 3.53
CA ARG A 342 12.34 -0.22 2.44
C ARG A 342 10.85 -0.54 2.47
N LEU A 343 10.19 -0.33 1.33
CA LEU A 343 8.77 -0.62 1.14
C LEU A 343 8.63 -1.83 0.21
N GLU A 344 7.96 -2.89 0.67
CA GLU A 344 7.84 -4.13 -0.10
C GLU A 344 6.41 -4.63 -0.18
N SER A 345 5.94 -4.96 -1.37
CA SER A 345 4.68 -5.69 -1.50
C SER A 345 4.87 -7.12 -0.99
N SER A 346 3.95 -7.62 -0.18
CA SER A 346 3.93 -9.05 0.17
C SER A 346 3.24 -9.90 -0.90
N VAL A 347 2.82 -9.31 -2.02
CA VAL A 347 2.24 -9.99 -3.18
C VAL A 347 3.12 -9.72 -4.40
N ASN A 348 3.60 -10.79 -5.02
CA ASN A 348 4.49 -10.71 -6.18
C ASN A 348 3.82 -10.00 -7.36
N ASP A 349 4.60 -9.20 -8.09
CA ASP A 349 4.18 -8.45 -9.29
C ASP A 349 3.00 -7.47 -9.07
N GLN A 350 2.68 -7.13 -7.82
CA GLN A 350 1.61 -6.19 -7.45
C GLN A 350 2.10 -5.17 -6.42
N GLY A 351 1.40 -4.04 -6.31
CA GLY A 351 1.69 -3.05 -5.28
C GLY A 351 2.62 -1.90 -5.70
N GLN A 352 3.13 -1.89 -6.93
CA GLN A 352 4.07 -0.86 -7.41
C GLN A 352 3.54 0.57 -7.17
N LYS A 353 2.30 0.86 -7.58
CA LYS A 353 1.66 2.17 -7.39
C LYS A 353 1.48 2.53 -5.91
N GLN A 354 1.19 1.54 -5.08
CA GLN A 354 1.00 1.72 -3.64
C GLN A 354 2.34 2.02 -2.96
N ILE A 355 3.42 1.37 -3.40
CA ILE A 355 4.78 1.65 -2.93
C ILE A 355 5.20 3.05 -3.36
N GLU A 356 5.00 3.43 -4.63
CA GLU A 356 5.28 4.78 -5.13
C GLU A 356 4.55 5.85 -4.31
N TYR A 357 3.24 5.67 -4.09
CA TYR A 357 2.45 6.57 -3.25
C TYR A 357 3.00 6.70 -1.82
N LEU A 358 3.38 5.59 -1.18
CA LEU A 358 3.96 5.64 0.16
C LEU A 358 5.37 6.26 0.17
N CYS A 359 6.19 5.98 -0.85
CA CYS A 359 7.49 6.62 -1.02
C CYS A 359 7.34 8.14 -1.09
N ASP A 360 6.44 8.64 -1.93
CA ASP A 360 6.17 10.08 -2.08
C ASP A 360 5.64 10.67 -0.77
N LEU A 361 4.76 9.95 -0.06
CA LEU A 361 4.21 10.41 1.22
C LEU A 361 5.29 10.52 2.31
N TYR A 362 6.18 9.52 2.42
CA TYR A 362 7.31 9.57 3.35
C TYR A 362 8.34 10.63 2.94
N ASP A 363 8.60 10.80 1.64
CA ASP A 363 9.50 11.84 1.14
C ASP A 363 9.01 13.25 1.52
N GLN A 364 7.72 13.54 1.29
CA GLN A 364 7.10 14.80 1.68
C GLN A 364 7.10 15.02 3.20
N LEU A 365 6.96 13.95 3.99
CA LEU A 365 7.09 14.03 5.45
C LEU A 365 8.51 14.39 5.87
N PHE A 366 9.52 13.73 5.30
CA PHE A 366 10.92 13.99 5.65
C PHE A 366 11.32 15.42 5.23
N ASP A 367 10.84 15.88 4.08
CA ASP A 367 10.96 17.28 3.66
C ASP A 367 10.35 18.23 4.69
N TYR A 368 9.11 17.97 5.12
CA TYR A 368 8.42 18.78 6.13
C TYR A 368 9.16 18.84 7.47
N LEU A 369 9.75 17.73 7.89
CA LEU A 369 10.50 17.62 9.15
C LEU A 369 11.97 18.07 9.02
N ASN A 370 12.39 18.53 7.84
CA ASN A 370 13.76 18.95 7.53
C ASN A 370 14.80 17.83 7.79
N ILE A 371 14.42 16.59 7.47
CA ILE A 371 15.27 15.40 7.58
C ILE A 371 15.93 15.16 6.22
N GLU A 372 17.25 14.96 6.20
CA GLU A 372 17.96 14.66 4.96
C GLU A 372 17.61 13.26 4.47
N ARG A 373 17.30 13.15 3.17
CA ARG A 373 16.99 11.88 2.54
C ARG A 373 17.41 11.84 1.08
N GLU A 374 17.70 10.63 0.61
CA GLU A 374 17.93 10.31 -0.79
C GLU A 374 16.96 9.19 -1.22
N VAL A 375 16.18 9.44 -2.27
CA VAL A 375 15.16 8.52 -2.76
C VAL A 375 15.70 7.76 -3.98
N ASP A 376 15.87 6.45 -3.85
CA ASP A 376 16.14 5.56 -4.99
C ASP A 376 14.80 5.02 -5.52
N GLN A 377 14.23 5.71 -6.51
CA GLN A 377 12.96 5.32 -7.13
C GLN A 377 13.02 3.94 -7.81
N LYS A 378 14.19 3.49 -8.26
CA LYS A 378 14.32 2.17 -8.93
C LYS A 378 14.25 1.03 -7.93
N LYS A 379 14.84 1.22 -6.76
CA LYS A 379 14.86 0.20 -5.69
C LYS A 379 13.74 0.37 -4.67
N GLN A 380 12.99 1.46 -4.74
CA GLN A 380 11.92 1.80 -3.79
C GLN A 380 12.44 1.94 -2.35
N TYR A 381 13.63 2.52 -2.22
CA TYR A 381 14.29 2.75 -0.94
C TYR A 381 14.42 4.25 -0.68
N ILE A 382 14.27 4.63 0.58
CA ILE A 382 14.61 5.98 1.05
C ILE A 382 15.79 5.83 2.02
N TYR A 383 16.93 6.38 1.64
CA TYR A 383 18.08 6.52 2.53
C TYR A 383 17.85 7.76 3.38
N ILE A 384 17.90 7.61 4.70
CA ILE A 384 17.57 8.65 5.67
C ILE A 384 18.78 8.88 6.55
N ASP A 385 19.16 10.15 6.69
CA ASP A 385 20.20 10.60 7.59
C ASP A 385 19.62 11.64 8.56
N GLY A 386 19.74 11.40 9.87
CA GLY A 386 19.22 12.33 10.87
C GLY A 386 19.21 11.81 12.30
N TYR A 387 18.54 12.56 13.18
CA TYR A 387 18.45 12.26 14.61
C TYR A 387 17.17 11.49 14.95
N SER A 388 17.26 10.47 15.80
CA SER A 388 16.11 9.71 16.33
C SER A 388 15.13 9.18 15.28
N ILE A 389 15.65 8.77 14.12
CA ILE A 389 14.88 8.19 13.01
C ILE A 389 14.22 6.87 13.44
N ASP A 390 14.95 6.05 14.20
CA ASP A 390 14.43 4.80 14.74
C ASP A 390 13.22 5.02 15.64
N ALA A 391 13.27 6.04 16.49
CA ALA A 391 12.16 6.41 17.37
C ALA A 391 10.98 6.95 16.56
N LEU A 392 11.23 7.89 15.64
CA LEU A 392 10.21 8.50 14.77
C LEU A 392 9.39 7.46 14.02
N LEU A 393 10.07 6.49 13.39
CA LEU A 393 9.45 5.50 12.49
C LEU A 393 9.09 4.19 13.19
N LYS A 394 9.38 4.02 14.49
CA LYS A 394 9.12 2.78 15.23
C LYS A 394 7.68 2.29 15.10
N GLY A 395 6.72 3.21 15.15
CA GLY A 395 5.30 2.87 15.04
C GLY A 395 4.84 2.61 13.60
N GLU A 396 5.63 2.98 12.61
CA GLU A 396 5.34 2.79 11.17
C GLU A 396 5.73 1.39 10.69
N LEU A 397 6.57 0.67 11.46
CA LEU A 397 7.03 -0.67 11.11
C LEU A 397 5.88 -1.68 11.19
N GLY A 398 5.47 -2.19 10.03
CA GLY A 398 4.36 -3.12 9.91
C GLY A 398 3.82 -3.17 8.49
N ILE A 399 2.51 -3.39 8.38
CA ILE A 399 1.80 -3.52 7.10
C ILE A 399 0.84 -2.36 6.92
N HIS A 400 0.93 -1.74 5.75
CA HIS A 400 -0.01 -0.80 5.19
C HIS A 400 -0.85 -1.56 4.17
N LEU A 401 -2.12 -1.78 4.50
CA LEU A 401 -3.00 -2.65 3.71
C LEU A 401 -3.83 -1.82 2.74
N PHE A 402 -3.67 -2.02 1.44
CA PHE A 402 -4.43 -1.32 0.40
C PHE A 402 -5.58 -2.17 -0.11
N HIS A 403 -6.81 -1.67 0.05
CA HIS A 403 -8.02 -2.28 -0.48
C HIS A 403 -8.41 -1.58 -1.79
N LEU A 404 -8.32 -2.31 -2.90
CA LEU A 404 -8.77 -1.87 -4.21
C LEU A 404 -10.12 -2.53 -4.51
N PRO A 405 -11.09 -1.86 -5.16
CA PRO A 405 -12.39 -2.46 -5.41
C PRO A 405 -12.29 -3.69 -6.28
N TYR A 406 -13.05 -4.70 -5.92
CA TYR A 406 -13.14 -5.96 -6.67
C TYR A 406 -11.78 -6.67 -6.83
N GLN A 407 -10.82 -6.36 -5.97
CA GLN A 407 -9.49 -6.96 -5.95
C GLN A 407 -9.10 -7.37 -4.54
N ASN A 408 -8.17 -8.31 -4.45
CA ASN A 408 -7.61 -8.66 -3.15
C ASN A 408 -6.81 -7.50 -2.57
N PRO A 409 -6.82 -7.34 -1.24
CA PRO A 409 -5.98 -6.35 -0.58
C PRO A 409 -4.49 -6.57 -0.86
N ILE A 410 -3.76 -5.48 -1.04
CA ILE A 410 -2.31 -5.48 -1.26
C ILE A 410 -1.62 -5.01 0.02
N PRO A 411 -0.96 -5.91 0.78
CA PRO A 411 -0.18 -5.56 1.95
C PRO A 411 1.21 -5.04 1.55
N ILE A 412 1.45 -3.75 1.77
CA ILE A 412 2.79 -3.15 1.66
C ILE A 412 3.45 -3.14 3.03
N ARG A 413 4.61 -3.77 3.12
CA ARG A 413 5.41 -3.85 4.34
C ARG A 413 6.39 -2.69 4.41
N VAL A 414 6.41 -2.02 5.55
CA VAL A 414 7.35 -0.96 5.88
C VAL A 414 8.47 -1.55 6.74
N ILE A 415 9.70 -1.50 6.24
CA ILE A 415 10.87 -2.08 6.87
C ILE A 415 11.91 -0.98 7.05
N LEU A 416 12.49 -0.91 8.25
CA LEU A 416 13.56 0.03 8.57
C LEU A 416 14.83 -0.75 8.89
N GLU A 417 15.85 -0.56 8.06
CA GLU A 417 17.13 -1.27 8.15
C GLU A 417 18.27 -0.31 8.50
N ASN A 418 19.20 -0.76 9.34
CA ASN A 418 20.43 -0.05 9.68
C ASN A 418 21.61 -0.94 9.31
N GLU A 419 22.73 -0.34 8.93
CA GLU A 419 24.01 -1.02 8.65
C GLU A 419 24.41 -2.07 9.72
N LYS A 420 23.99 -1.89 10.98
CA LYS A 420 24.35 -2.76 12.10
C LYS A 420 23.30 -3.82 12.51
N GLN A 421 22.05 -3.74 12.05
CA GLN A 421 20.98 -4.68 12.47
C GLN A 421 20.56 -5.63 11.32
N ARG A 422 20.93 -6.91 11.45
CA ARG A 422 20.39 -8.00 10.62
C ARG A 422 18.94 -8.29 10.97
N LYS A 423 18.09 -8.35 9.94
CA LYS A 423 16.71 -8.87 9.84
C LYS A 423 16.01 -9.14 11.19
N LYS A 424 15.32 -8.13 11.73
CA LYS A 424 14.26 -8.36 12.72
C LYS A 424 13.12 -9.15 12.06
N THR A 425 12.44 -9.98 12.85
CA THR A 425 11.25 -10.72 12.44
C THR A 425 10.21 -9.75 11.84
N PRO A 426 9.60 -10.10 10.69
CA PRO A 426 8.64 -9.22 10.03
C PRO A 426 7.44 -8.96 10.96
N ASN A 427 7.19 -7.68 11.28
CA ASN A 427 6.02 -7.30 12.05
C ASN A 427 4.76 -7.47 11.16
N ASN A 428 3.94 -8.48 11.45
CA ASN A 428 2.70 -8.74 10.71
C ASN A 428 1.50 -7.92 11.23
N GLN A 429 1.79 -6.81 11.91
CA GLN A 429 0.77 -5.89 12.38
C GLN A 429 0.32 -4.94 11.28
N ILE A 430 -0.99 -4.86 11.05
CA ILE A 430 -1.60 -3.87 10.17
C ILE A 430 -1.68 -2.55 10.92
N ILE A 431 -0.95 -1.55 10.43
CA ILE A 431 -0.88 -0.21 11.03
C ILE A 431 -1.98 0.68 10.45
N ARG A 432 -2.16 0.63 9.13
CA ARG A 432 -3.11 1.45 8.39
C ARG A 432 -3.81 0.66 7.28
N VAL A 433 -5.03 1.04 6.97
CA VAL A 433 -5.79 0.56 5.81
C VAL A 433 -6.06 1.74 4.89
N TYR A 434 -5.81 1.53 3.61
CA TYR A 434 -6.00 2.49 2.53
C TYR A 434 -7.09 1.95 1.60
N ASN A 435 -8.12 2.74 1.34
CA ASN A 435 -9.16 2.47 0.35
C ASN A 435 -8.98 3.43 -0.83
N GLU A 436 -9.86 3.39 -1.82
CA GLU A 436 -9.78 4.33 -2.97
C GLU A 436 -9.80 5.80 -2.55
N ASN A 437 -10.61 6.14 -1.55
CA ASN A 437 -10.87 7.53 -1.18
C ASN A 437 -10.36 7.90 0.21
N THR A 438 -10.15 6.91 1.09
CA THR A 438 -9.87 7.15 2.51
C THR A 438 -8.71 6.31 3.03
N LEU A 439 -8.08 6.82 4.06
CA LEU A 439 -7.02 6.18 4.84
C LEU A 439 -7.49 6.11 6.30
N THR A 440 -7.38 4.96 6.94
CA THR A 440 -7.65 4.80 8.38
C THR A 440 -6.40 4.29 9.11
N ASP A 441 -6.02 5.01 10.17
CA ASP A 441 -4.94 4.64 11.07
C ASP A 441 -5.51 3.94 12.31
N PHE A 442 -5.15 2.67 12.53
CA PHE A 442 -5.74 1.83 13.59
C PHE A 442 -5.15 2.10 14.97
N ARG A 443 -4.01 2.79 15.04
CA ARG A 443 -3.42 3.19 16.32
C ARG A 443 -4.24 4.34 16.90
N THR A 444 -4.52 5.35 16.07
CA THR A 444 -5.22 6.57 16.48
C THR A 444 -6.73 6.50 16.31
N ASN A 445 -7.23 5.54 15.51
CA ASN A 445 -8.61 5.47 15.02
C ASN A 445 -9.06 6.71 14.23
N LEU A 446 -8.11 7.44 13.64
CA LEU A 446 -8.38 8.56 12.75
C LEU A 446 -8.50 8.08 11.31
N THR A 447 -9.48 8.64 10.60
CA THR A 447 -9.68 8.47 9.17
C THR A 447 -9.46 9.81 8.46
N ASN A 448 -8.81 9.77 7.31
CA ASN A 448 -8.60 10.91 6.43
C ASN A 448 -8.88 10.53 4.97
N ALA A 449 -8.90 11.52 4.08
CA ALA A 449 -8.85 11.30 2.65
C ALA A 449 -7.50 10.67 2.23
N ILE A 450 -7.50 9.91 1.14
CA ILE A 450 -6.30 9.24 0.62
C ILE A 450 -5.19 10.23 0.23
N ASN A 451 -5.55 11.42 -0.24
CA ASN A 451 -4.60 12.51 -0.54
C ASN A 451 -4.26 13.29 0.73
N ILE A 452 -3.82 12.59 1.77
CA ILE A 452 -3.42 13.17 3.04
C ILE A 452 -2.23 14.13 2.84
N THR A 453 -2.29 15.28 3.49
CA THR A 453 -1.20 16.27 3.47
C THR A 453 -0.07 15.83 4.41
N LYS A 454 1.14 16.39 4.21
CA LYS A 454 2.30 16.10 5.07
C LYS A 454 2.06 16.51 6.53
N GLU A 455 1.33 17.60 6.76
CA GLU A 455 0.92 18.07 8.09
C GLU A 455 -0.02 17.05 8.77
N GLU A 456 -1.06 16.61 8.06
CA GLU A 456 -2.00 15.60 8.56
C GLU A 456 -1.31 14.24 8.80
N PHE A 457 -0.40 13.85 7.92
CA PHE A 457 0.35 12.59 8.04
C PHE A 457 1.34 12.63 9.21
N SER A 458 1.97 13.78 9.47
CA SER A 458 2.88 13.96 10.59
C SER A 458 2.23 13.63 11.95
N LEU A 459 0.95 13.96 12.14
CA LEU A 459 0.21 13.59 13.35
C LEU A 459 0.12 12.07 13.52
N LEU A 460 -0.16 11.35 12.43
CA LEU A 460 -0.26 9.89 12.45
C LEU A 460 1.09 9.25 12.79
N VAL A 461 2.19 9.77 12.22
CA VAL A 461 3.56 9.30 12.53
C VAL A 461 3.94 9.61 13.98
N TYR A 462 3.63 10.81 14.46
CA TYR A 462 3.84 11.20 15.85
C TYR A 462 3.14 10.23 16.82
N ALA A 463 1.92 9.82 16.50
CA ALA A 463 1.17 8.89 17.32
C ALA A 463 1.86 7.52 17.49
N GLY A 464 2.60 7.07 16.48
CA GLY A 464 3.28 5.78 16.46
C GLY A 464 4.66 5.75 17.11
N GLY A 465 5.47 6.78 16.89
CA GLY A 465 6.88 6.79 17.30
C GLY A 465 7.38 8.08 17.96
N GLY A 466 6.63 9.18 17.85
CA GLY A 466 7.08 10.51 18.29
C GLY A 466 6.93 10.82 19.79
N ARG A 467 6.43 9.87 20.61
CA ARG A 467 6.04 10.11 22.01
C ARG A 467 7.17 10.18 23.02
#